data_AF-A0A847FW58-F1
#
_entry.id   AF-A0A847FW58-F1
#
_cell.length_a   1.000
_cell.length_b   1.000
_cell.length_c   1.000
_cell.angle_alpha   90.00
_cell.angle_beta   90.00
_cell.angle_gamma   90.00
#
_symmetry.space_group_name_H-M   'P 1'
#
loop_
_entity.id
_entity.type
_entity.pdbx_description
1 polymer ?
#
loop_
_entity_poly.entity_id
_entity_poly.type
_entity_poly.pdbx_seq_one_letter_code
_entity_poly.pdbx_strand_id
1 'polypeptide(L)'
;MVGKSPRLRRLCATLSREMTARLGISTGIGWLHPRRLQTNQSGNFRSPSALSIFMYELKACGQTLYGQDLLRSCPQIDPEDIPLESGIMLILNRMAESLDHLPCSAEAVRSTRLEQLVWMNKTILACADALLLSAGSYHYSYQERGRRFAAIAQQKFAPLVAKVPAMVDLVARATEFKIRPDLDLYPEDPARTWPEAAAMADVVFRYLIEQQHAAGFSYAEYPALCLDLARGRQGQGPGSRQLLSLLAGRMVEGIKYLEQRHLPSSILLSPHSSWQVVYALVPVLFQSCFSEEQDRLVSAIRRWLGLLVKLDPPSPDPGTEWNYMRERLTWLWRVFCY
;
A
#
# COMPACT_ATOMS: atom_id res chain seq x y z
N MET A 1 8.99 3.28 -8.98
CA MET A 1 10.46 3.44 -9.23
C MET A 1 10.72 3.84 -10.68
N VAL A 2 11.22 5.06 -10.97
CA VAL A 2 11.46 5.50 -12.36
C VAL A 2 12.94 5.81 -12.58
N GLY A 3 13.69 4.83 -13.06
CA GLY A 3 14.96 5.07 -13.76
C GLY A 3 14.65 5.51 -15.20
N LYS A 4 15.26 6.60 -15.68
CA LYS A 4 14.94 7.26 -16.96
C LYS A 4 15.21 6.40 -18.21
N SER A 5 15.87 5.25 -18.10
CA SER A 5 16.05 4.34 -19.23
C SER A 5 15.10 3.14 -19.11
N PRO A 6 14.07 3.03 -19.97
CA PRO A 6 13.29 1.81 -20.14
C PRO A 6 14.18 0.58 -20.33
N ARG A 7 15.36 0.72 -20.95
CA ARG A 7 16.32 -0.37 -21.13
C ARG A 7 16.90 -0.83 -19.79
N LEU A 8 17.29 0.09 -18.91
CA LEU A 8 17.79 -0.26 -17.58
C LEU A 8 16.71 -0.95 -16.73
N ARG A 9 15.46 -0.46 -16.79
CA ARG A 9 14.33 -1.13 -16.11
C ARG A 9 14.12 -2.56 -16.62
N ARG A 10 14.12 -2.75 -17.95
CA ARG A 10 14.02 -4.09 -18.55
C ARG A 10 15.18 -4.99 -18.15
N LEU A 11 16.40 -4.46 -18.15
CA LEU A 11 17.60 -5.18 -17.71
C LEU A 11 17.47 -5.62 -16.25
N CYS A 12 17.19 -4.69 -15.33
CA CYS A 12 16.98 -5.00 -13.91
C CYS A 12 15.87 -6.04 -13.71
N ALA A 13 14.76 -5.94 -14.44
CA ALA A 13 13.67 -6.92 -14.37
C ALA A 13 14.10 -8.30 -14.89
N THR A 14 14.86 -8.37 -15.98
CA THR A 14 15.42 -9.62 -16.51
C THR A 14 16.37 -10.24 -15.50
N LEU A 15 17.34 -9.48 -14.98
CA LEU A 15 18.28 -9.96 -13.97
C LEU A 15 17.57 -10.43 -12.70
N SER A 16 16.52 -9.71 -12.27
CA SER A 16 15.69 -10.10 -11.11
C SER A 16 15.05 -11.47 -11.31
N ARG A 17 14.48 -11.73 -12.51
CA ARG A 17 13.88 -13.02 -12.86
C ARG A 17 14.92 -14.13 -12.93
N GLU A 18 16.06 -13.87 -13.57
CA GLU A 18 17.16 -14.85 -13.66
C GLU A 18 17.71 -15.22 -12.27
N MET A 19 17.95 -14.22 -11.42
CA MET A 19 18.41 -14.44 -10.04
C MET A 19 17.37 -15.18 -9.22
N THR A 20 16.08 -14.83 -9.36
CA THR A 20 14.99 -15.55 -8.69
C THR A 20 14.96 -17.02 -9.09
N ALA A 21 15.05 -17.32 -10.39
CA ALA A 21 15.08 -18.68 -10.90
C ALA A 21 16.31 -19.47 -10.42
N ARG A 22 17.47 -18.82 -10.33
CA ARG A 22 18.73 -19.45 -9.88
C ARG A 22 18.77 -19.70 -8.38
N LEU A 23 18.31 -18.74 -7.58
CA LEU A 23 18.41 -18.81 -6.12
C LEU A 23 17.21 -19.51 -5.48
N GLY A 24 16.12 -19.70 -6.21
CA GLY A 24 14.87 -20.23 -5.66
C GLY A 24 14.16 -19.28 -4.69
N ILE A 25 14.63 -18.03 -4.58
CA ILE A 25 14.04 -16.99 -3.72
C ILE A 25 13.71 -15.74 -4.54
N SER A 26 12.58 -15.11 -4.24
CA SER A 26 12.16 -13.87 -4.91
C SER A 26 13.22 -12.78 -4.76
N THR A 27 13.81 -12.36 -5.86
CA THR A 27 14.89 -11.36 -5.91
C THR A 27 14.43 -10.12 -6.66
N GLY A 28 14.68 -8.94 -6.10
CA GLY A 28 14.43 -7.64 -6.75
C GLY A 28 15.73 -6.88 -6.96
N ILE A 29 16.03 -6.52 -8.21
CA ILE A 29 17.16 -5.68 -8.58
C ILE A 29 16.62 -4.33 -9.06
N GLY A 30 17.16 -3.25 -8.51
CA GLY A 30 16.73 -1.90 -8.84
C GLY A 30 17.90 -0.93 -8.83
N TRP A 31 17.79 0.10 -9.66
CA TRP A 31 18.74 1.21 -9.66
C TRP A 31 18.27 2.30 -8.69
N LEU A 32 19.17 2.69 -7.78
CA LEU A 32 18.94 3.71 -6.78
C LEU A 32 20.01 4.79 -6.91
N HIS A 33 19.59 6.04 -7.14
CA HIS A 33 20.51 7.16 -7.25
C HIS A 33 21.06 7.53 -5.85
N PRO A 34 22.38 7.75 -5.66
CA PRO A 34 22.96 8.04 -4.34
C PRO A 34 22.28 9.17 -3.57
N ARG A 35 21.90 10.24 -4.28
CA ARG A 35 21.12 11.35 -3.70
C ARG A 35 19.86 10.89 -2.95
N ARG A 36 19.21 9.81 -3.39
CA ARG A 36 18.01 9.27 -2.74
C ARG A 36 18.30 8.83 -1.30
N LEU A 37 19.47 8.24 -1.04
CA LEU A 37 19.91 7.87 0.31
C LEU A 37 20.26 9.11 1.14
N GLN A 38 20.90 10.09 0.52
CA GLN A 38 21.33 11.32 1.20
C GLN A 38 20.15 12.21 1.61
N THR A 39 19.13 12.31 0.76
CA THR A 39 17.99 13.22 0.95
C THR A 39 16.68 12.50 1.28
N ASN A 40 16.74 11.20 1.57
CA ASN A 40 15.58 10.37 1.92
C ASN A 40 14.43 10.40 0.90
N GLN A 41 14.74 10.55 -0.38
CA GLN A 41 13.70 10.66 -1.41
C GLN A 41 12.96 9.34 -1.65
N SER A 42 11.66 9.40 -1.91
CA SER A 42 10.86 8.24 -2.34
C SER A 42 11.18 7.74 -3.75
N GLY A 43 11.91 8.51 -4.56
CA GLY A 43 12.36 8.10 -5.88
C GLY A 43 13.53 8.92 -6.41
N ASN A 44 14.26 8.37 -7.39
CA ASN A 44 15.54 8.91 -7.87
C ASN A 44 15.49 10.36 -8.41
N PHE A 45 14.32 10.84 -8.78
CA PHE A 45 14.11 12.18 -9.35
C PHE A 45 12.90 12.90 -8.73
N ARG A 46 12.41 12.42 -7.58
CA ARG A 46 11.34 13.11 -6.85
C ARG A 46 11.95 14.16 -5.95
N SER A 47 11.22 15.26 -5.71
CA SER A 47 11.56 16.17 -4.61
C SER A 47 11.70 15.38 -3.30
N PRO A 48 12.49 15.88 -2.33
CA PRO A 48 12.48 15.32 -0.98
C PRO A 48 11.02 15.08 -0.56
N SER A 49 10.69 13.83 -0.29
CA SER A 49 9.40 13.44 0.24
C SER A 49 9.52 13.31 1.74
N ALA A 50 8.38 13.19 2.41
CA ALA A 50 8.36 12.78 3.80
C ALA A 50 9.15 11.46 3.96
N LEU A 51 9.76 11.28 5.14
CA LEU A 51 10.47 10.05 5.49
C LEU A 51 9.53 8.85 5.32
N SER A 52 10.10 7.68 5.01
CA SER A 52 9.30 6.48 4.76
C SER A 52 9.90 5.27 5.47
N ILE A 53 9.03 4.35 5.86
CA ILE A 53 9.40 3.04 6.41
C ILE A 53 10.49 2.38 5.54
N PHE A 54 10.30 2.36 4.22
CA PHE A 54 11.27 1.76 3.29
C PHE A 54 12.68 2.36 3.42
N MET A 55 12.80 3.69 3.51
CA MET A 55 14.13 4.33 3.60
C MET A 55 14.80 4.08 4.95
N TYR A 56 14.00 4.09 6.03
CA TYR A 56 14.47 3.75 7.37
C TYR A 56 14.98 2.31 7.42
N GLU A 57 14.18 1.34 6.96
CA GLU A 57 14.57 -0.07 6.94
C GLU A 57 15.77 -0.32 6.01
N LEU A 58 15.83 0.33 4.85
CA LEU A 58 16.96 0.21 3.92
C LEU A 58 18.27 0.68 4.57
N LYS A 59 18.25 1.78 5.31
CA LYS A 59 19.44 2.32 5.98
C LYS A 59 19.84 1.50 7.21
N ALA A 60 18.87 1.02 7.98
CA ALA A 60 19.12 0.27 9.21
C ALA A 60 19.56 -1.17 8.94
N CYS A 61 18.97 -1.84 7.94
CA CYS A 61 19.18 -3.27 7.67
C CYS A 61 20.02 -3.54 6.41
N GLY A 62 20.21 -2.55 5.54
CA GLY A 62 20.90 -2.75 4.29
C GLY A 62 22.40 -3.04 4.48
N GLN A 63 22.95 -3.82 3.56
CA GLN A 63 24.36 -4.20 3.56
C GLN A 63 25.01 -3.82 2.23
N THR A 64 26.19 -3.22 2.29
CA THR A 64 27.01 -2.99 1.11
C THR A 64 27.82 -4.23 0.79
N LEU A 65 27.50 -4.88 -0.32
CA LEU A 65 28.22 -6.07 -0.79
C LEU A 65 29.50 -5.70 -1.58
N TYR A 66 29.53 -4.52 -2.20
CA TYR A 66 30.66 -4.06 -3.00
C TYR A 66 30.68 -2.53 -3.13
N GLY A 67 31.89 -1.94 -3.18
CA GLY A 67 32.10 -0.50 -3.38
C GLY A 67 32.01 0.32 -2.10
N GLN A 68 31.72 1.62 -2.24
CA GLN A 68 31.57 2.55 -1.11
C GLN A 68 30.29 2.26 -0.33
N ASP A 69 30.37 2.24 1.00
CA ASP A 69 29.21 2.11 1.87
C ASP A 69 28.43 3.44 1.97
N LEU A 70 27.50 3.61 1.04
CA LEU A 70 26.60 4.76 1.01
C LEU A 70 25.50 4.68 2.08
N LEU A 71 25.20 3.51 2.63
CA LEU A 71 24.14 3.34 3.63
C LEU A 71 24.59 3.88 4.98
N ARG A 72 25.81 3.53 5.40
CA ARG A 72 26.40 3.97 6.68
C ARG A 72 26.89 5.42 6.65
N SER A 73 27.25 5.95 5.48
CA SER A 73 27.70 7.33 5.34
C SER A 73 26.56 8.35 5.24
N CYS A 74 25.31 7.92 5.05
CA CYS A 74 24.16 8.81 5.05
C CYS A 74 23.64 9.09 6.48
N PRO A 75 22.94 10.22 6.69
CA PRO A 75 22.26 10.49 7.97
C PRO A 75 21.31 9.35 8.32
N GLN A 76 21.39 8.88 9.57
CA GLN A 76 20.45 7.91 10.11
C GLN A 76 19.07 8.55 10.28
N ILE A 77 18.03 7.73 10.22
CA ILE A 77 16.63 8.17 10.37
C ILE A 77 16.19 7.80 11.77
N ASP A 78 15.68 8.77 12.53
CA ASP A 78 14.94 8.49 13.75
C ASP A 78 13.58 7.88 13.37
N PRO A 79 13.21 6.69 13.89
CA PRO A 79 11.88 6.13 13.64
C PRO A 79 10.73 7.05 14.08
N GLU A 80 10.93 7.95 15.05
CA GLU A 80 9.90 8.91 15.48
C GLU A 80 9.63 10.00 14.43
N ASP A 81 10.59 10.27 13.54
CA ASP A 81 10.43 11.21 12.43
C ASP A 81 9.64 10.61 11.25
N ILE A 82 9.33 9.30 11.28
CA ILE A 82 8.56 8.66 10.22
C ILE A 82 7.09 9.09 10.35
N PRO A 83 6.53 9.79 9.34
CA PRO A 83 5.17 10.28 9.40
C PRO A 83 4.16 9.12 9.39
N LEU A 84 3.04 9.32 10.07
CA LEU A 84 1.94 8.35 10.12
C LEU A 84 1.40 8.01 8.72
N GLU A 85 1.45 8.96 7.79
CA GLU A 85 1.11 8.75 6.38
C GLU A 85 1.88 7.56 5.77
N SER A 86 3.12 7.31 6.17
CA SER A 86 3.87 6.16 5.67
C SER A 86 3.24 4.84 6.10
N GLY A 87 2.65 4.77 7.30
CA GLY A 87 1.91 3.61 7.79
C GLY A 87 0.57 3.44 7.08
N ILE A 88 -0.18 4.53 6.87
CA ILE A 88 -1.45 4.51 6.12
C ILE A 88 -1.20 4.04 4.68
N MET A 89 -0.18 4.57 4.01
CA MET A 89 0.20 4.15 2.66
C MET A 89 0.64 2.68 2.60
N LEU A 90 1.26 2.17 3.67
CA LEU A 90 1.62 0.75 3.76
C LEU A 90 0.36 -0.13 3.82
N ILE A 91 -0.61 0.20 4.68
CA ILE A 91 -1.89 -0.52 4.78
C ILE A 91 -2.60 -0.51 3.43
N LEU A 92 -2.72 0.66 2.79
CA LEU A 92 -3.37 0.78 1.48
C LEU A 92 -2.69 -0.10 0.43
N ASN A 93 -1.35 -0.17 0.39
CA ASN A 93 -0.66 -1.07 -0.51
C ASN A 93 -0.96 -2.55 -0.22
N ARG A 94 -1.04 -2.94 1.06
CA ARG A 94 -1.39 -4.32 1.43
C ARG A 94 -2.85 -4.67 1.12
N MET A 95 -3.78 -3.73 1.28
CA MET A 95 -5.18 -3.91 0.85
C MET A 95 -5.26 -4.11 -0.67
N ALA A 96 -4.55 -3.31 -1.45
CA ALA A 96 -4.51 -3.46 -2.92
C ALA A 96 -3.88 -4.79 -3.37
N GLU A 97 -2.79 -5.21 -2.72
CA GLU A 97 -2.17 -6.53 -2.98
C GLU A 97 -3.09 -7.68 -2.56
N SER A 98 -3.82 -7.52 -1.45
CA SER A 98 -4.79 -8.52 -0.99
C SER A 98 -5.93 -8.68 -1.99
N LEU A 99 -6.44 -7.59 -2.58
CA LEU A 99 -7.44 -7.66 -3.64
C LEU A 99 -6.98 -8.50 -4.85
N ASP A 100 -5.68 -8.55 -5.12
CA ASP A 100 -5.11 -9.29 -6.24
C ASP A 100 -4.88 -10.79 -5.92
N HIS A 101 -4.59 -11.10 -4.66
CA HIS A 101 -4.08 -12.41 -4.26
C HIS A 101 -4.99 -13.21 -3.32
N LEU A 102 -5.91 -12.54 -2.63
CA LEU A 102 -6.82 -13.13 -1.65
C LEU A 102 -8.26 -13.02 -2.16
N PRO A 103 -8.98 -14.13 -2.24
CA PRO A 103 -10.35 -14.13 -2.71
C PRO A 103 -11.28 -13.47 -1.68
N CYS A 104 -12.36 -12.87 -2.19
CA CYS A 104 -13.46 -12.36 -1.37
C CYS A 104 -14.62 -13.34 -1.21
N SER A 105 -14.72 -14.30 -2.13
CA SER A 105 -15.72 -15.37 -2.14
C SER A 105 -15.05 -16.71 -2.39
N ALA A 106 -15.78 -17.81 -2.22
CA ALA A 106 -15.28 -19.18 -2.41
C ALA A 106 -14.89 -19.55 -3.87
N GLU A 107 -14.71 -18.57 -4.76
CA GLU A 107 -14.22 -18.80 -6.12
C GLU A 107 -12.82 -19.41 -6.11
N ALA A 108 -12.54 -20.21 -7.14
CA ALA A 108 -11.32 -20.99 -7.26
C ALA A 108 -10.07 -20.12 -7.10
N VAL A 109 -9.42 -20.28 -5.95
CA VAL A 109 -8.24 -19.52 -5.58
C VAL A 109 -7.10 -19.90 -6.52
N ARG A 110 -6.60 -18.93 -7.30
CA ARG A 110 -5.44 -19.14 -8.18
C ARG A 110 -4.12 -19.25 -7.41
N SER A 111 -4.13 -18.99 -6.10
CA SER A 111 -2.96 -18.99 -5.23
C SER A 111 -2.90 -20.22 -4.32
N THR A 112 -1.69 -20.72 -4.11
CA THR A 112 -1.41 -21.81 -3.16
C THR A 112 -1.72 -21.39 -1.72
N ARG A 113 -1.93 -22.36 -0.82
CA ARG A 113 -2.13 -22.08 0.62
C ARG A 113 -1.01 -21.20 1.19
N LEU A 114 0.24 -21.49 0.84
CA LEU A 114 1.39 -20.71 1.29
C LEU A 114 1.34 -19.26 0.81
N GLU A 115 0.99 -19.03 -0.46
CA GLU A 115 0.85 -17.68 -1.01
C GLU A 115 -0.24 -16.89 -0.30
N GLN A 116 -1.39 -17.52 -0.04
CA GLN A 116 -2.49 -16.88 0.70
C GLN A 116 -2.03 -16.45 2.10
N LEU A 117 -1.36 -17.34 2.85
CA LEU A 117 -0.80 -17.02 4.16
C LEU A 117 0.22 -15.88 4.08
N VAL A 118 1.09 -15.86 3.06
CA VAL A 118 2.06 -14.77 2.86
C VAL A 118 1.37 -13.42 2.67
N TRP A 119 0.32 -13.34 1.86
CA TRP A 119 -0.38 -12.09 1.61
C TRP A 119 -1.24 -11.64 2.80
N MET A 120 -1.93 -12.57 3.45
CA MET A 120 -2.69 -12.29 4.67
C MET A 120 -1.77 -11.74 5.77
N ASN A 121 -0.63 -12.39 6.02
CA ASN A 121 0.33 -11.95 7.03
C ASN A 121 0.97 -10.60 6.72
N LYS A 122 1.19 -10.28 5.45
CA LYS A 122 1.63 -8.94 5.05
C LYS A 122 0.61 -7.85 5.43
N THR A 123 -0.68 -8.14 5.30
CA THR A 123 -1.77 -7.21 5.67
C THR A 123 -1.84 -7.02 7.18
N ILE A 124 -1.79 -8.12 7.95
CA ILE A 124 -1.76 -8.07 9.42
C ILE A 124 -0.56 -7.24 9.91
N LEU A 125 0.65 -7.53 9.39
CA LEU A 125 1.87 -6.82 9.78
C LEU A 125 1.82 -5.34 9.43
N ALA A 126 1.28 -4.96 8.28
CA ALA A 126 1.12 -3.53 7.95
C ALA A 126 0.21 -2.79 8.92
N CYS A 127 -0.84 -3.45 9.43
CA CYS A 127 -1.70 -2.87 10.44
C CYS A 127 -0.94 -2.65 11.76
N ALA A 128 -0.18 -3.66 12.22
CA ALA A 128 0.66 -3.54 13.40
C ALA A 128 1.74 -2.46 13.24
N ASP A 129 2.39 -2.40 12.07
CA ASP A 129 3.42 -1.42 11.73
C ASP A 129 2.87 0.01 11.79
N ALA A 130 1.69 0.25 11.22
CA ALA A 130 1.07 1.57 11.23
C ALA A 130 0.61 1.99 12.64
N LEU A 131 0.12 1.04 13.44
CA LEU A 131 -0.20 1.30 14.85
C LEU A 131 1.06 1.62 15.66
N LEU A 132 2.16 0.87 15.47
CA LEU A 132 3.44 1.15 16.11
C LEU A 132 3.98 2.53 15.72
N LEU A 133 3.85 2.94 14.45
CA LEU A 133 4.17 4.31 14.02
C LEU A 133 3.31 5.35 14.75
N SER A 134 1.98 5.15 14.82
CA SER A 134 1.08 6.07 15.53
C SER A 134 1.42 6.22 17.02
N ALA A 135 2.07 5.22 17.61
CA ALA A 135 2.49 5.22 19.01
C ALA A 135 3.96 5.61 19.22
N GLY A 136 4.70 6.03 18.18
CA GLY A 136 6.13 6.35 18.26
C GLY A 136 7.01 5.14 18.64
N SER A 137 6.53 3.92 18.38
CA SER A 137 7.16 2.67 18.83
C SER A 137 7.68 1.80 17.69
N TYR A 138 7.64 2.30 16.44
CA TYR A 138 8.10 1.57 15.26
C TYR A 138 9.59 1.18 15.34
N HIS A 139 9.94 0.07 14.71
CA HIS A 139 11.32 -0.43 14.67
C HIS A 139 11.57 -1.25 13.39
N TYR A 140 12.81 -1.28 12.89
CA TYR A 140 13.13 -2.00 11.64
C TYR A 140 13.06 -3.53 11.80
N SER A 141 13.46 -4.07 12.96
CA SER A 141 13.43 -5.51 13.23
C SER A 141 12.01 -6.02 13.44
N TYR A 142 11.62 -7.07 12.69
CA TYR A 142 10.32 -7.73 12.82
C TYR A 142 10.10 -8.29 14.23
N GLN A 143 11.12 -8.93 14.81
CA GLN A 143 11.02 -9.49 16.17
C GLN A 143 10.73 -8.40 17.20
N GLU A 144 11.44 -7.26 17.10
CA GLU A 144 11.26 -6.15 18.02
C GLU A 144 9.90 -5.48 17.84
N ARG A 145 9.39 -5.36 16.61
CA ARG A 145 8.04 -4.88 16.34
C ARG A 145 6.97 -5.75 17.00
N GLY A 146 7.05 -7.07 16.85
CA GLY A 146 6.12 -7.99 17.49
C GLY A 146 6.12 -7.84 19.02
N ARG A 147 7.31 -7.79 19.63
CA ARG A 147 7.49 -7.57 21.08
C ARG A 147 6.89 -6.24 21.54
N ARG A 148 7.19 -5.13 20.84
CA ARG A 148 6.68 -3.80 21.17
C ARG A 148 5.17 -3.73 21.01
N PHE A 149 4.62 -4.32 19.95
CA PHE A 149 3.18 -4.35 19.73
C PHE A 149 2.47 -5.07 20.87
N ALA A 150 2.93 -6.27 21.24
CA ALA A 150 2.38 -7.03 22.35
C ALA A 150 2.39 -6.26 23.67
N ALA A 151 3.47 -5.50 23.95
CA ALA A 151 3.59 -4.67 25.15
C ALA A 151 2.59 -3.50 25.20
N ILE A 152 2.22 -2.90 24.06
CA ILE A 152 1.37 -1.71 24.04
C ILE A 152 -0.08 -1.97 23.65
N ALA A 153 -0.40 -3.11 23.02
CA ALA A 153 -1.70 -3.36 22.39
C ALA A 153 -2.88 -3.22 23.36
N GLN A 154 -2.80 -3.88 24.52
CA GLN A 154 -3.88 -3.87 25.51
C GLN A 154 -4.06 -2.52 26.21
N GLN A 155 -3.05 -1.65 26.20
CA GLN A 155 -3.09 -0.37 26.90
C GLN A 155 -3.41 0.78 25.94
N LYS A 156 -2.64 0.90 24.85
CA LYS A 156 -2.80 1.99 23.88
C LYS A 156 -3.89 1.75 22.85
N PHE A 157 -4.17 0.48 22.53
CA PHE A 157 -5.11 0.09 21.48
C PHE A 157 -6.28 -0.74 22.00
N ALA A 158 -6.60 -0.64 23.30
CA ALA A 158 -7.69 -1.37 23.94
C ALA A 158 -9.02 -1.27 23.17
N PRO A 159 -9.46 -0.11 22.65
CA PRO A 159 -10.70 -0.03 21.87
C PRO A 159 -10.66 -0.82 20.55
N LEU A 160 -9.48 -0.94 19.93
CA LEU A 160 -9.32 -1.71 18.69
C LEU A 160 -9.28 -3.20 19.00
N VAL A 161 -8.57 -3.61 20.06
CA VAL A 161 -8.54 -5.00 20.54
C VAL A 161 -9.94 -5.46 20.95
N ALA A 162 -10.75 -4.60 21.56
CA ALA A 162 -12.15 -4.93 21.88
C ALA A 162 -13.00 -5.20 20.62
N LYS A 163 -12.73 -4.49 19.51
CA LYS A 163 -13.41 -4.72 18.22
C LYS A 163 -12.89 -5.95 17.47
N VAL A 164 -11.61 -6.27 17.65
CA VAL A 164 -10.96 -7.44 17.04
C VAL A 164 -10.17 -8.20 18.11
N PRO A 165 -10.84 -9.06 18.92
CA PRO A 165 -10.19 -9.74 20.04
C PRO A 165 -8.97 -10.57 19.64
N ALA A 166 -8.98 -11.14 18.42
CA ALA A 166 -7.87 -11.92 17.86
C ALA A 166 -6.65 -11.07 17.44
N MET A 167 -6.71 -9.73 17.52
CA MET A 167 -5.68 -8.83 16.98
C MET A 167 -4.27 -9.16 17.50
N VAL A 168 -4.11 -9.37 18.80
CA VAL A 168 -2.79 -9.65 19.40
C VAL A 168 -2.23 -10.98 18.90
N ASP A 169 -3.06 -12.01 18.85
CA ASP A 169 -2.68 -13.35 18.40
C ASP A 169 -2.39 -13.37 16.90
N LEU A 170 -3.16 -12.63 16.10
CA LEU A 170 -2.91 -12.46 14.67
C LEU A 170 -1.54 -11.83 14.43
N VAL A 171 -1.20 -10.76 15.15
CA VAL A 171 0.10 -10.09 15.00
C VAL A 171 1.25 -10.97 15.48
N ALA A 172 1.09 -11.68 16.61
CA ALA A 172 2.08 -12.63 17.10
C ALA A 172 2.36 -13.74 16.07
N ARG A 173 1.31 -14.39 15.55
CA ARG A 173 1.43 -15.44 14.53
C ARG A 173 2.02 -14.92 13.23
N ALA A 174 1.59 -13.74 12.76
CA ALA A 174 2.12 -13.13 11.54
C ALA A 174 3.60 -12.75 11.66
N THR A 175 4.03 -12.30 12.85
CA THR A 175 5.44 -12.00 13.14
C THR A 175 6.29 -13.27 13.10
N GLU A 176 5.84 -14.33 13.78
CA GLU A 176 6.53 -15.62 13.76
C GLU A 176 6.60 -16.19 12.34
N PHE A 177 5.49 -16.19 11.60
CA PHE A 177 5.45 -16.66 10.21
C PHE A 177 6.39 -15.85 9.29
N LYS A 178 6.54 -14.54 9.54
CA LYS A 178 7.46 -13.70 8.77
C LYS A 178 8.93 -14.02 9.03
N ILE A 179 9.27 -14.40 10.26
CA ILE A 179 10.62 -14.79 10.67
C ILE A 179 10.93 -16.22 10.21
N ARG A 180 9.95 -17.11 10.36
CA ARG A 180 10.00 -18.53 10.03
C ARG A 180 8.69 -18.94 9.36
N PRO A 181 8.64 -18.98 8.01
CA PRO A 181 7.45 -19.40 7.29
C PRO A 181 7.15 -20.88 7.55
N ASP A 182 6.25 -21.13 8.49
CA ASP A 182 5.85 -22.46 8.93
C ASP A 182 4.32 -22.60 8.82
N LEU A 183 3.86 -23.64 8.13
CA LEU A 183 2.44 -23.87 7.89
C LEU A 183 1.72 -24.33 9.15
N ASP A 184 2.42 -24.91 10.12
CA ASP A 184 1.84 -25.40 11.36
C ASP A 184 1.39 -24.25 12.29
N LEU A 185 1.84 -23.02 12.01
CA LEU A 185 1.33 -21.79 12.67
C LEU A 185 -0.12 -21.47 12.28
N TYR A 186 -0.61 -22.05 11.18
CA TYR A 186 -1.96 -21.89 10.64
C TYR A 186 -2.53 -23.27 10.33
N PRO A 187 -2.91 -24.07 11.34
CA PRO A 187 -3.52 -25.37 11.11
C PRO A 187 -4.83 -25.26 10.30
N GLU A 188 -5.55 -24.15 10.45
CA GLU A 188 -6.78 -23.84 9.72
C GLU A 188 -6.56 -23.44 8.25
N ASP A 189 -7.65 -23.50 7.48
CA ASP A 189 -7.70 -22.96 6.12
C ASP A 189 -7.60 -21.41 6.16
N PRO A 190 -6.74 -20.78 5.33
CA PRO A 190 -6.64 -19.32 5.26
C PRO A 190 -7.98 -18.60 5.07
N ALA A 191 -8.95 -19.22 4.40
CA ALA A 191 -10.29 -18.66 4.22
C ALA A 191 -11.04 -18.43 5.55
N ARG A 192 -10.66 -19.13 6.63
CA ARG A 192 -11.23 -18.92 7.98
C ARG A 192 -10.56 -17.76 8.71
N THR A 193 -9.26 -17.58 8.55
CA THR A 193 -8.49 -16.52 9.21
C THR A 193 -8.60 -15.19 8.48
N TRP A 194 -8.80 -15.21 7.17
CA TRP A 194 -8.82 -14.01 6.33
C TRP A 194 -9.87 -12.97 6.74
N PRO A 195 -11.13 -13.34 7.05
CA PRO A 195 -12.12 -12.38 7.54
C PRO A 195 -11.68 -11.61 8.79
N GLU A 196 -10.98 -12.27 9.72
CA GLU A 196 -10.45 -11.62 10.93
C GLU A 196 -9.32 -10.64 10.60
N ALA A 197 -8.43 -11.02 9.69
CA ALA A 197 -7.36 -10.14 9.20
C ALA A 197 -7.92 -8.92 8.44
N ALA A 198 -8.97 -9.11 7.64
CA ALA A 198 -9.66 -8.04 6.94
C ALA A 198 -10.41 -7.10 7.91
N ALA A 199 -11.07 -7.64 8.93
CA ALA A 199 -11.69 -6.86 10.00
C ALA A 199 -10.66 -6.06 10.80
N MET A 200 -9.48 -6.64 11.09
CA MET A 200 -8.36 -5.90 11.66
C MET A 200 -7.95 -4.73 10.75
N ALA A 201 -7.81 -4.97 9.44
CA ALA A 201 -7.45 -3.92 8.50
C ALA A 201 -8.50 -2.79 8.42
N ASP A 202 -9.81 -3.12 8.48
CA ASP A 202 -10.90 -2.13 8.59
C ASP A 202 -10.73 -1.24 9.82
N VAL A 203 -10.71 -1.87 11.00
CA VAL A 203 -10.71 -1.17 12.29
C VAL A 203 -9.46 -0.30 12.45
N VAL A 204 -8.29 -0.83 12.08
CA VAL A 204 -7.03 -0.08 12.14
C VAL A 204 -7.05 1.07 11.15
N PHE A 205 -7.48 0.84 9.90
CA PHE A 205 -7.54 1.90 8.91
C PHE A 205 -8.45 3.03 9.35
N ARG A 206 -9.67 2.72 9.82
CA ARG A 206 -10.62 3.72 10.33
C ARG A 206 -10.02 4.51 11.48
N TYR A 207 -9.44 3.83 12.47
CA TYR A 207 -8.78 4.47 13.60
C TYR A 207 -7.71 5.47 13.15
N LEU A 208 -6.85 5.10 12.21
CA LEU A 208 -5.78 5.97 11.73
C LEU A 208 -6.30 7.16 10.91
N ILE A 209 -7.33 6.94 10.09
CA ILE A 209 -7.98 8.02 9.36
C ILE A 209 -8.67 8.99 10.32
N GLU A 210 -9.34 8.50 11.36
CA GLU A 210 -10.00 9.32 12.38
C GLU A 210 -9.01 10.13 13.24
N GLN A 211 -7.78 9.62 13.41
CA GLN A 211 -6.71 10.41 14.02
C GLN A 211 -6.23 11.57 13.14
N GLN A 212 -6.27 11.42 11.81
CA GLN A 212 -5.86 12.47 10.88
C GLN A 212 -6.99 13.42 10.50
N HIS A 213 -8.23 12.94 10.51
CA HIS A 213 -9.41 13.57 9.94
C HIS A 213 -10.59 13.37 10.88
N ALA A 214 -11.38 14.42 11.14
CA ALA A 214 -12.47 14.40 12.12
C ALA A 214 -13.38 13.15 12.01
N ALA A 215 -13.86 12.66 13.15
CA ALA A 215 -14.45 11.33 13.33
C ALA A 215 -15.66 11.01 12.42
N GLY A 216 -15.82 9.71 12.09
CA GLY A 216 -17.09 9.17 11.60
C GLY A 216 -17.31 9.11 10.09
N PHE A 217 -16.27 8.92 9.27
CA PHE A 217 -16.43 8.81 7.82
C PHE A 217 -17.09 7.49 7.36
N SER A 218 -17.81 7.55 6.23
CA SER A 218 -18.28 6.37 5.50
C SER A 218 -17.37 6.03 4.31
N TYR A 219 -17.22 4.75 3.98
CA TYR A 219 -16.38 4.35 2.82
C TYR A 219 -16.90 4.89 1.49
N ALA A 220 -18.21 5.09 1.34
CA ALA A 220 -18.79 5.67 0.13
C ALA A 220 -18.34 7.13 -0.10
N GLU A 221 -18.12 7.87 1.00
CA GLU A 221 -17.72 9.29 1.00
C GLU A 221 -16.20 9.47 1.10
N TYR A 222 -15.48 8.45 1.58
CA TYR A 222 -14.04 8.47 1.78
C TYR A 222 -13.24 8.99 0.57
N PRO A 223 -13.55 8.61 -0.68
CA PRO A 223 -12.77 9.13 -1.80
C PRO A 223 -12.90 10.65 -1.97
N ALA A 224 -14.09 11.21 -1.77
CA ALA A 224 -14.29 12.66 -1.83
C ALA A 224 -13.48 13.36 -0.73
N LEU A 225 -13.61 12.88 0.51
CA LEU A 225 -12.88 13.38 1.67
C LEU A 225 -11.36 13.43 1.41
N CYS A 226 -10.77 12.31 0.98
CA CYS A 226 -9.34 12.21 0.72
C CYS A 226 -8.86 13.14 -0.40
N LEU A 227 -9.64 13.24 -1.47
CA LEU A 227 -9.30 14.05 -2.61
C LEU A 227 -9.39 15.55 -2.28
N ASP A 228 -10.36 15.97 -1.47
CA ASP A 228 -10.47 17.36 -1.01
C ASP A 228 -9.36 17.74 -0.03
N LEU A 229 -8.97 16.85 0.88
CA LEU A 229 -7.81 17.04 1.75
C LEU A 229 -6.51 17.19 0.94
N ALA A 230 -6.36 16.37 -0.11
CA ALA A 230 -5.22 16.47 -1.00
C ALA A 230 -5.18 17.80 -1.76
N ARG A 231 -6.33 18.37 -2.15
CA ARG A 231 -6.42 19.71 -2.75
C ARG A 231 -6.01 20.80 -1.75
N GLY A 232 -6.50 20.73 -0.52
CA GLY A 232 -6.16 21.70 0.54
C GLY A 232 -4.66 21.78 0.79
N ARG A 233 -3.97 20.62 0.84
CA ARG A 233 -2.50 20.56 0.98
C ARG A 233 -1.75 21.15 -0.23
N GLN A 234 -2.31 21.06 -1.43
CA GLN A 234 -1.68 21.64 -2.64
C GLN A 234 -1.84 23.16 -2.73
N GLY A 235 -2.92 23.73 -2.20
CA GLY A 235 -3.22 25.16 -2.29
C GLY A 235 -2.39 26.09 -1.39
N GLN A 236 -1.63 25.56 -0.43
CA GLN A 236 -0.94 26.37 0.59
C GLN A 236 0.51 26.79 0.22
N GLY A 237 0.93 26.69 -1.04
CA GLY A 237 2.29 27.05 -1.46
C GLY A 237 2.35 27.97 -2.69
N PRO A 238 2.81 29.23 -2.57
CA PRO A 238 3.04 30.09 -3.71
C PRO A 238 4.47 29.90 -4.23
N GLY A 239 4.67 29.04 -5.23
CA GLY A 239 6.00 28.85 -5.81
C GLY A 239 6.02 28.25 -7.21
N SER A 240 6.77 28.87 -8.13
CA SER A 240 7.02 28.39 -9.50
C SER A 240 7.58 26.96 -9.55
N ARG A 241 8.30 26.52 -8.52
CA ARG A 241 8.80 25.14 -8.37
C ARG A 241 7.67 24.11 -8.24
N GLN A 242 6.56 24.47 -7.60
CA GLN A 242 5.42 23.57 -7.41
C GLN A 242 4.70 23.34 -8.73
N LEU A 243 4.49 24.39 -9.53
CA LEU A 243 3.93 24.28 -10.88
C LEU A 243 4.76 23.35 -11.77
N LEU A 244 6.08 23.51 -11.79
CA LEU A 244 6.97 22.62 -12.55
C LEU A 244 6.88 21.16 -12.10
N SER A 245 6.79 20.93 -10.78
CA SER A 245 6.64 19.57 -10.24
C SER A 245 5.30 18.93 -10.62
N LEU A 246 4.21 19.72 -10.64
CA LEU A 246 2.89 19.29 -11.07
C LEU A 246 2.89 18.94 -12.56
N LEU A 247 3.44 19.82 -13.41
CA LEU A 247 3.57 19.58 -14.84
C LEU A 247 4.41 18.33 -15.14
N ALA A 248 5.55 18.16 -14.45
CA ALA A 248 6.37 16.96 -14.59
C ALA A 248 5.61 15.69 -14.15
N GLY A 249 4.84 15.76 -13.07
CA GLY A 249 3.96 14.68 -12.63
C GLY A 249 2.92 14.31 -13.69
N ARG A 250 2.25 15.31 -14.28
CA ARG A 250 1.26 15.14 -15.34
C ARG A 250 1.86 14.58 -16.63
N MET A 251 3.07 15.01 -17.00
CA MET A 251 3.78 14.42 -18.14
C MET A 251 4.07 12.93 -17.92
N VAL A 252 4.51 12.54 -16.72
CA VAL A 252 4.75 11.13 -16.39
C VAL A 252 3.45 10.33 -16.43
N GLU A 253 2.34 10.87 -15.94
CA GLU A 253 1.02 10.24 -16.08
C GLU A 253 0.60 10.12 -17.54
N GLY A 254 0.78 11.17 -18.35
CA GLY A 254 0.49 11.15 -19.78
C GLY A 254 1.28 10.08 -20.53
N ILE A 255 2.56 9.90 -20.21
CA ILE A 255 3.37 8.81 -20.77
C ILE A 255 2.80 7.44 -20.37
N LYS A 256 2.44 7.25 -19.09
CA LYS A 256 1.80 6.01 -18.62
C LYS A 256 0.50 5.73 -19.40
N TYR A 257 -0.34 6.75 -19.60
CA TYR A 257 -1.57 6.64 -20.40
C TYR A 257 -1.32 6.27 -21.87
N LEU A 258 -0.31 6.91 -22.49
CA LEU A 258 0.09 6.61 -23.86
C LEU A 258 0.61 5.17 -24.02
N GLU A 259 1.39 4.67 -23.06
CA GLU A 259 1.84 3.26 -23.04
C GLU A 259 0.64 2.29 -22.99
N GLN A 260 -0.48 2.71 -22.37
CA GLN A 260 -1.72 1.93 -22.29
C GLN A 260 -2.69 2.17 -23.46
N ARG A 261 -2.33 3.02 -24.44
CA ARG A 261 -3.19 3.42 -25.58
C ARG A 261 -4.56 3.99 -25.16
N HIS A 262 -4.64 4.57 -23.96
CA HIS A 262 -5.88 5.12 -23.41
C HIS A 262 -5.59 6.50 -22.80
N LEU A 263 -6.29 7.54 -23.26
CA LEU A 263 -6.19 8.90 -22.74
C LEU A 263 -7.58 9.35 -22.26
N PRO A 264 -7.87 9.27 -20.94
CA PRO A 264 -9.11 9.82 -20.42
C PRO A 264 -9.09 11.36 -20.54
N SER A 265 -10.06 11.92 -21.25
CA SER A 265 -10.20 13.36 -21.47
C SER A 265 -10.41 14.14 -20.16
N SER A 266 -11.04 13.50 -19.17
CA SER A 266 -11.34 14.07 -17.85
C SER A 266 -10.10 14.29 -16.99
N ILE A 267 -9.02 13.50 -17.17
CA ILE A 267 -7.92 13.53 -16.20
C ILE A 267 -6.90 14.64 -16.45
N LEU A 268 -6.75 15.07 -17.70
CA LEU A 268 -5.90 16.22 -18.04
C LEU A 268 -6.43 17.50 -17.38
N LEU A 269 -7.73 17.55 -17.07
CA LEU A 269 -8.41 18.65 -16.41
C LEU A 269 -8.67 18.41 -14.92
N SER A 270 -8.53 17.16 -14.44
CA SER A 270 -8.74 16.84 -13.03
C SER A 270 -7.65 17.50 -12.17
N PRO A 271 -7.98 18.11 -11.03
CA PRO A 271 -6.98 18.61 -10.10
C PRO A 271 -6.23 17.48 -9.37
N HIS A 272 -6.73 16.24 -9.44
CA HIS A 272 -6.13 15.10 -8.74
C HIS A 272 -5.20 14.30 -9.64
N SER A 273 -4.13 13.80 -9.07
CA SER A 273 -3.27 12.80 -9.70
C SER A 273 -3.95 11.43 -9.71
N SER A 274 -3.60 10.60 -10.68
CA SER A 274 -4.21 9.27 -10.87
C SER A 274 -3.99 8.38 -9.64
N TRP A 275 -2.78 8.43 -9.05
CA TRP A 275 -2.47 7.63 -7.87
C TRP A 275 -3.30 8.05 -6.64
N GLN A 276 -3.62 9.34 -6.46
CA GLN A 276 -4.48 9.79 -5.37
C GLN A 276 -5.87 9.18 -5.48
N VAL A 277 -6.45 9.21 -6.69
CA VAL A 277 -7.77 8.60 -6.95
C VAL A 277 -7.71 7.10 -6.70
N VAL A 278 -6.68 6.40 -7.20
CA VAL A 278 -6.53 4.96 -6.97
C VAL A 278 -6.46 4.62 -5.48
N TYR A 279 -5.57 5.26 -4.72
CA TYR A 279 -5.43 4.96 -3.29
C TYR A 279 -6.68 5.34 -2.48
N ALA A 280 -7.42 6.36 -2.91
CA ALA A 280 -8.70 6.71 -2.31
C ALA A 280 -9.77 5.62 -2.50
N LEU A 281 -9.67 4.80 -3.56
CA LEU A 281 -10.63 3.74 -3.89
C LEU A 281 -10.25 2.36 -3.34
N VAL A 282 -8.96 2.10 -3.11
CA VAL A 282 -8.48 0.84 -2.54
C VAL A 282 -9.25 0.39 -1.30
N PRO A 283 -9.40 1.22 -0.24
CA PRO A 283 -10.06 0.75 0.97
C PRO A 283 -11.57 0.59 0.75
N VAL A 284 -12.18 1.34 -0.17
CA VAL A 284 -13.61 1.19 -0.52
C VAL A 284 -13.87 -0.16 -1.17
N LEU A 285 -13.03 -0.57 -2.11
CA LEU A 285 -13.17 -1.87 -2.78
C LEU A 285 -12.76 -3.04 -1.88
N PHE A 286 -11.74 -2.84 -1.06
CA PHE A 286 -11.34 -3.83 -0.05
C PHE A 286 -12.48 -4.12 0.92
N GLN A 287 -13.24 -3.11 1.34
CA GLN A 287 -14.32 -3.26 2.31
C GLN A 287 -15.65 -3.68 1.71
N SER A 288 -15.90 -3.40 0.43
CA SER A 288 -17.12 -3.88 -0.24
C SER A 288 -17.18 -5.40 -0.34
N CYS A 289 -16.05 -6.08 -0.20
CA CYS A 289 -15.92 -7.52 -0.07
C CYS A 289 -16.63 -8.11 1.17
N PHE A 290 -16.71 -7.33 2.25
CA PHE A 290 -17.15 -7.79 3.58
C PHE A 290 -18.36 -7.01 4.11
N SER A 291 -18.99 -6.20 3.25
CA SER A 291 -20.04 -5.25 3.65
C SER A 291 -21.38 -5.60 3.02
N GLU A 292 -22.45 -5.46 3.79
CA GLU A 292 -23.83 -5.52 3.27
C GLU A 292 -24.13 -4.37 2.30
N GLU A 293 -23.35 -3.27 2.33
CA GLU A 293 -23.48 -2.14 1.39
C GLU A 293 -22.69 -2.34 0.08
N GLN A 294 -22.37 -3.58 -0.31
CA GLN A 294 -21.52 -3.89 -1.46
C GLN A 294 -21.93 -3.12 -2.72
N ASP A 295 -23.21 -3.11 -3.10
CA ASP A 295 -23.70 -2.45 -4.32
C ASP A 295 -23.49 -0.93 -4.31
N ARG A 296 -23.70 -0.30 -3.15
CA ARG A 296 -23.48 1.14 -2.97
C ARG A 296 -22.00 1.48 -3.11
N LEU A 297 -21.13 0.68 -2.50
CA LEU A 297 -19.68 0.88 -2.55
C LEU A 297 -19.14 0.63 -3.96
N VAL A 298 -19.57 -0.43 -4.64
CA VAL A 298 -19.22 -0.72 -6.04
C VAL A 298 -19.66 0.41 -6.97
N SER A 299 -20.86 0.94 -6.78
CA SER A 299 -21.35 2.11 -7.55
C SER A 299 -20.49 3.35 -7.32
N ALA A 300 -20.08 3.61 -6.06
CA ALA A 300 -19.17 4.70 -5.74
C ALA A 300 -17.80 4.50 -6.42
N ILE A 301 -17.26 3.28 -6.40
CA ILE A 301 -15.98 2.93 -7.03
C ILE A 301 -16.06 3.17 -8.53
N ARG A 302 -17.12 2.69 -9.19
CA ARG A 302 -17.34 2.84 -10.63
C ARG A 302 -17.35 4.30 -11.06
N ARG A 303 -18.04 5.16 -10.31
CA ARG A 303 -18.08 6.62 -10.56
C ARG A 303 -16.67 7.24 -10.57
N TRP A 304 -15.84 6.90 -9.58
CA TRP A 304 -14.49 7.45 -9.47
C TRP A 304 -13.50 6.80 -10.44
N LEU A 305 -13.59 5.50 -10.68
CA LEU A 305 -12.78 4.79 -11.67
C LEU A 305 -13.04 5.28 -13.09
N GLY A 306 -14.28 5.65 -13.42
CA GLY A 306 -14.65 6.24 -14.69
C GLY A 306 -13.91 7.55 -15.02
N LEU A 307 -13.32 8.21 -14.02
CA LEU A 307 -12.45 9.37 -14.22
C LEU A 307 -11.06 8.99 -14.76
N LEU A 308 -10.61 7.75 -14.53
CA LEU A 308 -9.27 7.27 -14.87
C LEU A 308 -9.27 6.40 -16.13
N VAL A 309 -10.35 5.67 -16.38
CA VAL A 309 -10.42 4.71 -17.48
C VAL A 309 -11.85 4.59 -17.99
N LYS A 310 -12.01 4.28 -19.28
CA LYS A 310 -13.31 3.92 -19.84
C LYS A 310 -13.73 2.56 -19.26
N LEU A 311 -14.93 2.51 -18.67
CA LEU A 311 -15.48 1.28 -18.11
C LEU A 311 -16.54 0.68 -19.03
N ASP A 312 -16.54 -0.64 -19.18
CA ASP A 312 -17.62 -1.42 -19.79
C ASP A 312 -18.92 -1.24 -19.00
N PRO A 313 -20.12 -1.30 -19.62
CA PRO A 313 -21.40 -1.14 -18.92
C PRO A 313 -21.51 -2.02 -17.66
N PRO A 314 -22.21 -1.57 -16.60
CA PRO A 314 -22.27 -2.32 -15.35
C PRO A 314 -22.95 -3.68 -15.57
N SER A 315 -22.39 -4.73 -14.97
CA SER A 315 -23.01 -6.06 -14.95
C SER A 315 -24.24 -6.06 -14.03
N PRO A 316 -25.34 -6.75 -14.40
CA PRO A 316 -26.47 -6.95 -13.50
C PRO A 316 -26.16 -7.93 -12.36
N ASP A 317 -25.13 -8.77 -12.50
CA ASP A 317 -24.66 -9.67 -11.44
C ASP A 317 -23.64 -8.95 -10.53
N PRO A 318 -23.92 -8.77 -9.23
CA PRO A 318 -23.04 -8.03 -8.31
C PRO A 318 -21.64 -8.63 -8.16
N GLY A 319 -21.53 -9.97 -8.16
CA GLY A 319 -20.24 -10.66 -8.06
C GLY A 319 -19.35 -10.37 -9.27
N THR A 320 -19.93 -10.45 -10.48
CA THR A 320 -19.26 -10.11 -11.74
C THR A 320 -18.87 -8.64 -11.80
N GLU A 321 -19.74 -7.71 -11.39
CA GLU A 321 -19.40 -6.27 -11.37
C GLU A 321 -18.27 -5.98 -10.37
N TRP A 322 -18.31 -6.59 -9.18
CA TRP A 322 -17.27 -6.44 -8.17
C TRP A 322 -15.92 -6.97 -8.66
N ASN A 323 -15.92 -8.16 -9.26
CA ASN A 323 -14.71 -8.77 -9.86
C ASN A 323 -14.15 -7.88 -10.97
N TYR A 324 -15.00 -7.33 -11.83
CA TYR A 324 -14.60 -6.38 -12.87
C TYR A 324 -13.97 -5.10 -12.28
N MET A 325 -14.57 -4.51 -11.25
CA MET A 325 -14.00 -3.35 -10.55
C MET A 325 -12.65 -3.68 -9.89
N ARG A 326 -12.51 -4.86 -9.29
CA ARG A 326 -11.26 -5.37 -8.69
C ARG A 326 -10.14 -5.46 -9.70
N GLU A 327 -10.40 -6.08 -10.86
CA GLU A 327 -9.39 -6.20 -11.91
C GLU A 327 -8.95 -4.83 -12.42
N ARG A 328 -9.91 -3.93 -12.67
CA ARG A 328 -9.62 -2.57 -13.14
C ARG A 328 -8.83 -1.76 -12.11
N LEU A 329 -9.23 -1.78 -10.82
CA LEU A 329 -8.52 -1.04 -9.78
C LEU A 329 -7.12 -1.59 -9.52
N THR A 330 -6.97 -2.91 -9.46
CA THR A 330 -5.67 -3.58 -9.26
C THR A 330 -4.71 -3.28 -10.41
N TRP A 331 -5.21 -3.31 -11.65
CA TRP A 331 -4.43 -2.89 -12.81
C TRP A 331 -3.99 -1.42 -12.71
N LEU A 332 -4.91 -0.50 -12.41
CA LEU A 332 -4.58 0.93 -12.22
C LEU A 332 -3.57 1.15 -11.09
N TRP A 333 -3.69 0.42 -9.98
CA TRP A 333 -2.75 0.47 -8.88
C TRP A 333 -1.34 0.05 -9.31
N ARG A 334 -1.20 -1.07 -10.03
CA ARG A 334 0.11 -1.47 -10.59
C ARG A 334 0.67 -0.42 -11.56
N VAL A 335 -0.18 0.21 -12.37
CA VAL A 335 0.25 1.21 -13.35
C VAL A 335 0.65 2.53 -12.68
N PHE A 336 -0.15 3.06 -11.75
CA PHE A 336 0.01 4.42 -11.24
C PHE A 336 0.79 4.49 -9.92
N CYS A 337 0.70 3.48 -9.08
CA CYS A 337 1.26 3.49 -7.73
C CYS A 337 2.67 2.88 -7.63
N TYR A 338 3.07 2.03 -8.58
CA TYR A 338 4.41 1.40 -8.65
C TYR A 338 5.32 2.02 -9.75
#